data_AF-A0A0D0CBX5-F1
#
_entry.id   AF-A0A0D0CBX5-F1
#
_cell.length_a   1.000
_cell.length_b   1.000
_cell.length_c   1.000
_cell.angle_alpha   90.00
_cell.angle_beta   90.00
_cell.angle_gamma   90.00
#
_symmetry.space_group_name_H-M   'P 1'
#
loop_
_entity.id
_entity.type
_entity.pdbx_description
1 polymer ?
#
loop_
_entity_poly.entity_id
_entity_poly.type
_entity_poly.pdbx_seq_one_letter_code
_entity_poly.pdbx_strand_id
1 'polypeptide(L)'
;MVLGSDAGPAGQVANLEPSLDDPSQYDAPYMVDTTFFGARVKFYQNYHTLLTSQPHDMNGKFLADGTPPRLLHEKSSDNWGSYWNRLEFKLANFVYTRNQMPATQINVLLDIWAASLLEDLYKTINNTTLGNVQWDNFSIQYTSDHPPEVVTSWMNDVYEVYFQDP
;
A
#
# COMPACT_ATOMS: atom_id res chain seq x y z
N MET A 1 -61.28 53.41 6.08
CA MET A 1 -60.63 52.43 5.20
C MET A 1 -59.71 51.58 6.07
N VAL A 2 -60.14 50.34 6.23
CA VAL A 2 -59.55 49.09 6.78
C VAL A 2 -58.06 49.08 7.24
N LEU A 3 -57.91 48.69 8.52
CA LEU A 3 -56.95 47.76 9.22
C LEU A 3 -55.43 47.87 8.94
N GLY A 4 -54.49 47.76 9.88
CA GLY A 4 -54.44 47.21 11.25
C GLY A 4 -53.03 46.57 11.40
N SER A 5 -52.16 47.08 12.29
CA SER A 5 -51.69 46.44 13.55
C SER A 5 -50.90 45.12 13.38
N ASP A 6 -49.78 44.81 14.05
CA ASP A 6 -48.93 45.46 15.06
C ASP A 6 -47.78 44.46 15.40
N ALA A 7 -46.74 44.95 16.07
CA ALA A 7 -45.83 44.29 17.02
C ALA A 7 -45.09 43.00 16.60
N GLY A 8 -43.75 42.95 16.64
CA GLY A 8 -42.98 42.94 17.90
C GLY A 8 -42.01 41.72 17.92
N PRO A 9 -41.14 41.55 18.93
CA PRO A 9 -39.70 41.74 18.73
C PRO A 9 -38.78 40.54 19.09
N ALA A 10 -37.48 40.74 18.81
CA ALA A 10 -36.25 40.38 19.54
C ALA A 10 -36.16 39.13 20.45
N GLY A 11 -35.02 38.41 20.34
CA GLY A 11 -34.52 37.55 21.42
C GLY A 11 -33.33 36.66 21.03
N GLN A 12 -32.30 36.64 21.87
CA GLN A 12 -30.93 36.17 21.64
C GLN A 12 -30.66 34.75 22.21
N VAL A 13 -29.75 34.04 21.51
CA VAL A 13 -28.80 32.95 21.85
C VAL A 13 -28.88 32.13 23.16
N ALA A 14 -28.75 30.80 23.01
CA ALA A 14 -28.01 29.91 23.92
C ALA A 14 -27.52 28.65 23.17
N ASN A 15 -26.27 28.23 23.45
CA ASN A 15 -25.56 27.07 22.88
C ASN A 15 -26.07 25.72 23.43
N LEU A 16 -25.92 24.62 22.67
CA LEU A 16 -25.23 23.35 23.04
C LEU A 16 -25.71 22.16 22.17
N GLU A 17 -24.72 21.48 21.56
CA GLU A 17 -24.67 20.12 20.97
C GLU A 17 -25.90 19.53 20.25
N PRO A 18 -25.79 19.19 18.93
CA PRO A 18 -26.75 18.30 18.30
C PRO A 18 -26.47 16.86 18.73
N SER A 19 -27.38 16.35 19.54
CA SER A 19 -27.62 14.94 19.87
C SER A 19 -27.31 14.00 18.69
N LEU A 20 -26.33 13.11 18.89
CA LEU A 20 -26.23 11.83 18.19
C LEU A 20 -27.48 11.02 18.57
N ASP A 21 -28.54 11.11 17.79
CA ASP A 21 -29.60 10.08 17.61
C ASP A 21 -30.80 10.71 16.88
N ASP A 22 -30.68 10.95 15.56
CA ASP A 22 -31.84 11.07 14.68
C ASP A 22 -31.74 9.97 13.60
N PRO A 23 -32.54 8.89 13.69
CA PRO A 23 -32.51 7.78 12.73
C PRO A 23 -33.15 8.13 11.38
N SER A 24 -33.65 9.35 11.17
CA SER A 24 -34.46 9.68 10.00
C SER A 24 -33.68 10.18 8.77
N GLN A 25 -32.34 10.23 8.82
CA GLN A 25 -31.51 10.71 7.70
C GLN A 25 -30.84 9.61 6.86
N TYR A 26 -31.49 8.46 6.72
CA TYR A 26 -31.09 7.40 5.77
C TYR A 26 -32.20 7.04 4.79
N ASP A 27 -32.90 8.03 4.23
CA ASP A 27 -33.86 7.80 3.14
C ASP A 27 -33.37 8.42 1.82
N ALA A 28 -32.41 7.74 1.20
CA ALA A 28 -32.34 7.68 -0.25
C ALA A 28 -31.91 6.25 -0.62
N PRO A 29 -32.81 5.39 -1.14
CA PRO A 29 -32.40 4.09 -1.64
C PRO A 29 -31.48 4.35 -2.82
N TYR A 30 -30.22 3.94 -2.70
CA TYR A 30 -29.38 3.69 -3.85
C TYR A 30 -30.14 2.68 -4.71
N MET A 31 -30.78 3.16 -5.79
CA MET A 31 -31.52 2.28 -6.70
C MET A 31 -30.50 1.43 -7.46
N VAL A 32 -30.16 0.28 -6.89
CA VAL A 32 -29.57 -0.83 -7.64
C VAL A 32 -30.70 -1.40 -8.46
N ASP A 33 -30.72 -1.08 -9.75
CA ASP A 33 -31.63 -1.70 -10.70
C ASP A 33 -31.20 -3.15 -10.88
N THR A 34 -31.84 -4.07 -10.14
CA THR A 34 -31.57 -5.51 -10.24
C THR A 34 -32.55 -6.12 -11.22
N THR A 35 -32.09 -6.40 -12.44
CA THR A 35 -32.90 -7.08 -13.46
C THR A 35 -32.64 -8.59 -13.46
N PHE A 36 -33.72 -9.35 -13.65
CA PHE A 36 -33.74 -10.79 -13.50
C PHE A 36 -33.62 -11.49 -14.86
N PHE A 37 -32.56 -12.25 -15.08
CA PHE A 37 -32.34 -12.96 -16.35
C PHE A 37 -32.21 -14.48 -16.14
N GLY A 38 -33.05 -15.25 -16.85
CA GLY A 38 -32.91 -16.71 -17.01
C GLY A 38 -34.09 -17.56 -16.49
N ALA A 39 -34.47 -18.59 -17.24
CA ALA A 39 -35.65 -19.42 -16.95
C ALA A 39 -35.45 -20.49 -15.86
N ARG A 40 -34.20 -20.79 -15.43
CA ARG A 40 -33.93 -21.87 -14.44
C ARG A 40 -32.75 -21.62 -13.48
N VAL A 41 -31.96 -20.57 -13.67
CA VAL A 41 -30.91 -20.14 -12.73
C VAL A 41 -31.03 -18.64 -12.55
N LYS A 42 -31.13 -18.25 -11.28
CA LYS A 42 -31.32 -16.90 -10.78
C LYS A 42 -29.96 -16.20 -10.71
N PHE A 43 -29.49 -15.54 -11.78
CA PHE A 43 -28.28 -14.71 -11.71
C PHE A 43 -28.62 -13.31 -11.21
N TYR A 44 -27.90 -12.84 -10.19
CA TYR A 44 -27.97 -11.45 -9.75
C TYR A 44 -26.96 -10.63 -10.55
N GLN A 45 -27.45 -9.72 -11.40
CA GLN A 45 -26.61 -8.67 -11.99
C GLN A 45 -26.95 -7.37 -11.28
N ASN A 46 -25.96 -6.80 -10.60
CA ASN A 46 -26.04 -5.47 -10.01
C ASN A 46 -25.45 -4.48 -11.00
N TYR A 47 -26.25 -3.56 -11.51
CA TYR A 47 -25.76 -2.43 -12.31
C TYR A 47 -25.47 -1.26 -11.38
N HIS A 48 -24.25 -0.74 -11.43
CA HIS A 48 -23.89 0.48 -10.72
C HIS A 48 -24.17 1.68 -11.64
N THR A 49 -25.03 2.59 -11.22
CA THR A 49 -25.51 3.73 -12.03
C THR A 49 -24.40 4.66 -12.54
N LEU A 50 -23.24 4.70 -11.85
CA LEU A 50 -22.11 5.54 -12.24
C LEU A 50 -20.96 4.78 -12.92
N LEU A 51 -20.98 3.43 -12.93
CA LEU A 51 -19.90 2.63 -13.54
C LEU A 51 -20.42 2.00 -14.83
N THR A 52 -20.43 2.78 -15.90
CA THR A 52 -21.00 2.37 -17.19
C THR A 52 -20.16 1.30 -17.93
N SER A 53 -18.98 0.92 -17.40
CA SER A 53 -18.00 0.00 -18.03
C SER A 53 -17.70 0.33 -19.49
N GLN A 54 -17.95 1.57 -19.91
CA GLN A 54 -17.77 2.02 -21.28
C GLN A 54 -16.28 2.22 -21.56
N PRO A 55 -15.76 1.69 -22.69
CA PRO A 55 -14.40 1.93 -23.11
C PRO A 55 -14.12 3.43 -23.23
N HIS A 56 -13.00 3.89 -22.69
CA HIS A 56 -12.59 5.29 -22.76
C HIS A 56 -11.13 5.41 -23.22
N ASP A 57 -10.79 6.56 -23.78
CA ASP A 57 -9.42 6.91 -24.13
C ASP A 57 -8.59 7.34 -22.91
N MET A 58 -7.31 7.63 -23.12
CA MET A 58 -6.39 8.07 -22.05
C MET A 58 -6.77 9.39 -21.37
N ASN A 59 -7.67 10.17 -21.99
CA ASN A 59 -8.16 11.44 -21.46
C ASN A 59 -9.51 11.26 -20.74
N GLY A 60 -9.99 10.02 -20.58
CA GLY A 60 -11.26 9.71 -19.94
C GLY A 60 -12.48 9.95 -20.82
N LYS A 61 -12.31 10.12 -22.14
CA LYS A 61 -13.43 10.31 -23.07
C LYS A 61 -13.93 8.96 -23.56
N PHE A 62 -15.24 8.73 -23.49
CA PHE A 62 -15.86 7.51 -23.99
C PHE A 62 -15.61 7.31 -25.49
N LEU A 63 -15.28 6.08 -25.86
CA LEU A 63 -15.13 5.64 -27.23
C LEU A 63 -16.52 5.43 -27.87
N ALA A 64 -16.59 5.56 -29.19
CA ALA A 64 -17.82 5.27 -29.92
C ALA A 64 -18.18 3.78 -29.81
N ASP A 65 -19.49 3.50 -29.81
CA ASP A 65 -19.97 2.12 -29.77
C ASP A 65 -19.43 1.32 -30.96
N GLY A 66 -18.94 0.11 -30.71
CA GLY A 66 -18.28 -0.73 -31.71
C GLY A 66 -16.83 -0.36 -32.05
N THR A 67 -16.18 0.54 -31.31
CA THR A 67 -14.73 0.77 -31.48
C THR A 67 -13.97 -0.55 -31.24
N PRO A 68 -13.17 -1.04 -32.22
CA PRO A 68 -12.46 -2.29 -32.04
C PRO A 68 -11.50 -2.18 -30.86
N PRO A 69 -11.33 -3.26 -30.06
CA PRO A 69 -10.34 -3.29 -28.99
C PRO A 69 -8.98 -2.87 -29.54
N ARG A 70 -8.23 -2.09 -28.76
CA ARG A 70 -6.84 -1.75 -29.11
C ARG A 70 -6.10 -3.03 -29.47
N LEU A 71 -5.50 -3.06 -30.66
CA LEU A 71 -4.64 -4.17 -31.08
C LEU A 71 -3.63 -4.42 -29.96
N LEU A 72 -3.69 -5.61 -29.37
CA LEU A 72 -2.68 -6.05 -28.43
C LEU A 72 -1.38 -6.11 -29.24
N HIS A 73 -0.48 -5.15 -29.03
CA HIS A 73 0.86 -5.26 -29.55
C HIS A 73 1.42 -6.61 -29.11
N GLU A 74 2.02 -7.33 -30.05
CA GLU A 74 2.68 -8.60 -29.78
C GLU A 74 3.68 -8.36 -28.64
N LYS A 75 3.34 -8.84 -27.44
CA LYS A 75 4.18 -8.65 -26.25
C LYS A 75 5.52 -9.30 -26.59
N SER A 76 6.60 -8.53 -26.52
CA SER A 76 7.94 -9.11 -26.64
C SER A 76 8.05 -10.27 -25.65
N SER A 77 8.82 -11.30 -26.01
CA SER A 77 9.01 -12.49 -25.17
C SER A 77 9.56 -12.17 -23.78
N ASP A 78 10.01 -10.93 -23.57
CA ASP A 78 10.57 -10.41 -22.32
C ASP A 78 9.68 -9.34 -21.64
N ASN A 79 8.50 -9.05 -22.19
CA ASN A 79 7.53 -8.15 -21.57
C ASN A 79 6.67 -8.94 -20.57
N TRP A 80 7.18 -9.08 -19.35
CA TRP A 80 6.50 -9.76 -18.23
C TRP A 80 5.43 -8.90 -17.55
N GLY A 81 5.05 -7.76 -18.11
CA GLY A 81 4.03 -6.86 -17.55
C GLY A 81 4.53 -6.12 -16.32
N SER A 82 3.88 -6.32 -15.17
CA SER A 82 4.22 -5.65 -13.90
C SER A 82 5.35 -6.33 -13.10
N TYR A 83 5.88 -7.46 -13.58
CA TYR A 83 6.92 -8.22 -12.90
C TYR A 83 8.31 -7.84 -13.42
N TRP A 84 9.34 -7.88 -12.56
CA TRP A 84 10.69 -7.47 -12.93
C TRP A 84 11.34 -8.45 -13.92
N ASN A 85 11.02 -9.73 -13.79
CA ASN A 85 11.60 -10.79 -14.62
C ASN A 85 10.66 -12.00 -14.78
N ARG A 86 11.05 -12.91 -15.67
CA ARG A 86 10.34 -14.16 -15.94
C ARG A 86 10.18 -15.06 -14.72
N LEU A 87 11.17 -15.09 -13.82
CA LEU A 87 11.19 -15.97 -12.65
C LEU A 87 10.09 -15.56 -11.67
N GLU A 88 9.98 -14.26 -11.36
CA GLU A 88 8.94 -13.69 -10.51
C GLU A 88 7.54 -14.00 -11.06
N PHE A 89 7.33 -13.77 -12.36
CA PHE A 89 6.04 -14.09 -13.00
C PHE A 89 5.70 -15.58 -12.84
N LYS A 90 6.67 -16.48 -13.09
CA LYS A 90 6.45 -17.93 -12.94
C LYS A 90 6.12 -18.32 -11.51
N LEU A 91 6.83 -17.75 -10.53
CA LEU A 91 6.58 -18.01 -9.12
C LEU A 91 5.19 -17.52 -8.71
N ALA A 92 4.84 -16.28 -9.05
CA ALA A 92 3.53 -15.70 -8.76
C ALA A 92 2.40 -16.53 -9.41
N ASN A 93 2.54 -16.90 -10.69
CA ASN A 93 1.55 -17.72 -11.37
C ASN A 93 1.39 -19.12 -10.74
N PHE A 94 2.49 -19.72 -10.26
CA PHE A 94 2.42 -20.99 -9.55
C PHE A 94 1.70 -20.85 -8.20
N VAL A 95 2.12 -19.88 -7.38
CA VAL A 95 1.62 -19.71 -6.02
C VAL A 95 0.16 -19.24 -6.00
N TYR A 96 -0.21 -18.27 -6.85
CA TYR A 96 -1.55 -17.68 -6.86
C TYR A 96 -2.54 -18.42 -7.74
N THR A 97 -2.19 -18.76 -8.99
CA THR A 97 -3.15 -19.33 -9.94
C THR A 97 -3.31 -20.83 -9.76
N ARG A 98 -2.18 -21.54 -9.62
CA ARG A 98 -2.18 -23.01 -9.61
C ARG A 98 -2.38 -23.57 -8.21
N ASN A 99 -1.58 -23.10 -7.25
CA ASN A 99 -1.62 -23.62 -5.89
C ASN A 99 -2.64 -22.91 -5.00
N GLN A 100 -3.04 -21.68 -5.37
CA GLN A 100 -3.91 -20.80 -4.57
C GLN A 100 -3.48 -20.78 -3.10
N MET A 101 -2.17 -20.65 -2.90
CA MET A 101 -1.56 -20.81 -1.59
C MET A 101 -2.08 -19.70 -0.65
N PRO A 102 -2.53 -20.01 0.57
CA PRO A 102 -2.95 -18.99 1.50
C PRO A 102 -1.75 -18.11 1.89
N ALA A 103 -1.99 -16.82 2.10
CA ALA A 103 -0.94 -15.83 2.35
C ALA A 103 -0.01 -16.21 3.51
N THR A 104 -0.54 -16.84 4.56
CA THR A 104 0.24 -17.31 5.70
C THR A 104 1.30 -18.35 5.31
N GLN A 105 0.98 -19.25 4.37
CA GLN A 105 1.94 -20.24 3.88
C GLN A 105 2.96 -19.62 2.93
N ILE A 106 2.56 -18.61 2.14
CA ILE A 106 3.49 -17.85 1.28
C ILE A 106 4.53 -17.15 2.16
N ASN A 107 4.11 -16.52 3.26
CA ASN A 107 5.02 -15.85 4.19
C ASN A 107 6.04 -16.84 4.76
N VAL A 108 5.58 -18.00 5.26
CA VAL A 108 6.48 -19.05 5.77
C VAL A 108 7.47 -19.53 4.71
N LEU A 109 7.03 -19.72 3.47
CA LEU A 109 7.92 -20.11 2.38
C LEU A 109 9.00 -19.06 2.13
N LEU A 110 8.62 -17.77 2.11
CA LEU A 110 9.56 -16.67 1.90
C LEU A 110 10.54 -16.52 3.09
N ASP A 111 10.08 -16.73 4.32
CA ASP A 111 10.94 -16.70 5.51
C ASP A 111 12.01 -17.81 5.46
N ILE A 112 11.62 -19.02 5.08
CA ILE A 112 12.56 -20.15 4.92
C ILE A 112 13.59 -19.83 3.83
N TRP A 113 13.15 -19.30 2.69
CA TRP A 113 14.06 -18.90 1.62
C TRP A 113 15.02 -17.80 2.04
N ALA A 114 14.52 -16.76 2.72
CA ALA A 114 15.36 -15.67 3.24
C ALA A 114 16.41 -16.19 4.23
N ALA A 115 16.01 -17.09 5.15
CA ALA A 115 16.94 -17.72 6.09
C ALA A 115 18.04 -18.52 5.36
N SER A 116 17.68 -19.29 4.33
CA SER A 116 18.67 -20.04 3.54
C SER A 116 19.68 -19.15 2.83
N LEU A 117 19.23 -18.00 2.31
CA LEU A 117 20.11 -17.03 1.65
C LEU A 117 21.04 -16.34 2.67
N LEU A 118 20.53 -16.07 3.87
CA LEU A 118 21.31 -15.46 4.94
C LEU A 118 22.42 -16.41 5.44
N GLU A 119 22.13 -17.70 5.57
CA GLU A 119 23.16 -18.70 5.88
C GLU A 119 24.28 -18.74 4.83
N ASP A 120 23.91 -18.69 3.54
CA ASP A 120 24.87 -18.73 2.44
C ASP A 120 25.72 -17.46 2.37
N LEU A 121 25.14 -16.30 2.69
CA LEU A 121 25.87 -15.05 2.84
C LEU A 121 26.90 -15.15 3.97
N TYR A 122 26.50 -15.63 5.15
CA TYR A 122 27.43 -15.79 6.27
C TYR A 122 28.54 -16.78 5.96
N LYS A 123 28.23 -17.91 5.31
CA LYS A 123 29.26 -18.85 4.82
C LYS A 123 30.21 -18.17 3.84
N THR A 124 29.70 -17.36 2.93
CA THR A 124 30.53 -16.64 1.95
C THR A 124 31.46 -15.62 2.63
N ILE A 125 30.94 -14.83 3.58
CA ILE A 125 31.73 -13.90 4.38
C ILE A 125 32.84 -14.65 5.14
N ASN A 126 32.48 -15.74 5.84
CA ASN A 126 33.42 -16.53 6.63
C ASN A 126 34.47 -17.26 5.78
N ASN A 127 34.14 -17.61 4.52
CA ASN A 127 35.06 -18.29 3.60
C ASN A 127 35.93 -17.33 2.80
N THR A 128 35.74 -16.01 2.93
CA THR A 128 36.57 -15.03 2.20
C THR A 128 38.00 -15.11 2.71
N THR A 129 38.94 -15.43 1.81
CA THR A 129 40.35 -15.77 2.09
C THR A 129 41.18 -14.66 2.76
N LEU A 130 40.62 -13.46 2.88
CA LEU A 130 41.20 -12.35 3.66
C LEU A 130 40.97 -12.49 5.17
N GLY A 131 40.26 -13.55 5.62
CA GLY A 131 39.71 -13.69 6.97
C GLY A 131 40.53 -14.50 7.99
N ASN A 132 41.80 -14.85 7.72
CA ASN A 132 42.62 -15.50 8.76
C ASN A 132 43.25 -14.50 9.75
N VAL A 133 42.92 -13.22 9.62
CA VAL A 133 43.23 -12.16 10.57
C VAL A 133 42.04 -12.02 11.53
N GLN A 134 42.30 -12.16 12.83
CA GLN A 134 41.25 -11.98 13.82
C GLN A 134 40.78 -10.52 13.81
N TRP A 135 39.47 -10.32 13.85
CA TRP A 135 38.89 -9.01 14.12
C TRP A 135 39.34 -8.55 15.50
N ASP A 136 39.98 -7.39 15.57
CA ASP A 136 40.32 -6.73 16.83
C ASP A 136 39.53 -5.42 16.93
N ASN A 137 39.34 -4.94 18.15
CA ASN A 137 38.64 -3.69 18.39
C ASN A 137 39.33 -2.87 19.47
N PHE A 138 39.19 -1.56 19.36
CA PHE A 138 39.57 -0.65 20.43
C PHE A 138 38.53 0.46 20.55
N SER A 139 38.35 0.94 21.78
CA SER A 139 37.44 2.04 22.07
C SER A 139 38.18 3.37 21.97
N ILE A 140 37.57 4.33 21.26
CA ILE A 140 38.03 5.72 21.22
C ILE A 140 37.02 6.62 21.91
N GLN A 141 37.54 7.60 22.65
CA GLN A 141 36.76 8.67 23.25
C GLN A 141 37.44 10.00 22.95
N TYR A 142 36.65 11.02 22.67
CA TYR A 142 37.16 12.37 22.46
C TYR A 142 37.82 12.89 23.75
N THR A 143 39.09 13.25 23.67
CA THR A 143 39.94 13.59 24.83
C THR A 143 40.41 15.05 24.87
N SER A 144 39.99 15.86 23.90
CA SER A 144 40.40 17.27 23.82
C SER A 144 39.56 18.19 24.71
N ASP A 145 40.10 19.38 25.00
CA ASP A 145 39.42 20.41 25.77
C ASP A 145 38.07 20.78 25.12
N HIS A 146 37.02 20.70 25.93
CA HIS A 146 35.66 20.95 25.47
C HIS A 146 35.49 22.45 25.20
N PRO A 147 35.05 22.86 23.99
CA PRO A 147 34.72 24.25 23.77
C PRO A 147 33.59 24.66 24.73
N PRO A 148 33.70 25.82 25.41
CA PRO A 148 32.84 26.18 26.53
C PRO A 148 31.36 26.39 26.18
N GLU A 149 31.00 26.40 24.89
CA GLU A 149 29.69 26.88 24.44
C GLU A 149 28.78 25.80 23.84
N VAL A 150 29.31 24.66 23.37
CA VAL A 150 28.48 23.56 22.85
C VAL A 150 29.18 22.20 23.04
N VAL A 151 28.85 21.50 24.13
CA VAL A 151 29.16 20.07 24.24
C VAL A 151 28.09 19.30 23.46
N THR A 152 28.49 18.69 22.35
CA THR A 152 27.61 17.83 21.56
C THR A 152 27.69 16.41 22.11
N SER A 153 26.58 15.66 22.12
CA SER A 153 26.50 14.33 22.77
C SER A 153 27.58 13.36 22.26
N TRP A 154 27.91 13.45 20.97
CA TRP A 154 28.94 12.62 20.32
C TRP A 154 30.34 12.79 20.93
N MET A 155 30.65 13.92 21.58
CA MET A 155 31.96 14.11 22.24
C MET A 155 32.09 13.35 23.56
N ASN A 156 30.98 12.97 24.19
CA ASN A 156 30.99 12.19 25.43
C ASN A 156 30.85 10.69 25.19
N ASP A 157 30.48 10.30 23.96
CA ASP A 157 30.25 8.92 23.61
C ASP A 157 31.59 8.17 23.41
N VAL A 158 31.56 6.87 23.72
CA VAL A 158 32.65 5.95 23.45
C VAL A 158 32.32 5.21 22.16
N TYR A 159 33.23 5.25 21.19
CA TYR A 159 33.08 4.57 19.91
C TYR A 159 33.98 3.35 19.86
N GLU A 160 33.42 2.19 19.56
CA GLU A 160 34.19 0.99 19.24
C GLU A 160 34.58 1.01 17.76
N VAL A 161 35.88 0.92 17.50
CA VAL A 161 36.44 0.80 16.15
C VAL A 161 36.90 -0.64 15.96
N TYR A 162 36.34 -1.30 14.95
CA TYR A 162 36.70 -2.66 14.55
C TYR A 162 37.66 -2.60 13.36
N PHE A 163 38.77 -3.34 13.42
CA PHE A 163 39.78 -3.35 12.37
C PHE A 163 40.36 -4.76 12.16
N GLN A 164 41.08 -4.94 11.05
CA GLN A 164 41.85 -6.13 10.72
C GLN A 164 43.29 -5.69 10.40
N ASP A 165 44.28 -6.17 11.15
CA ASP A 165 45.71 -5.90 10.91
C ASP A 165 46.37 -7.07 10.17
N PRO A 166 46.79 -6.90 8.89
CA PRO A 166 47.32 -7.98 8.05
C PRO A 166 48.70 -8.53 8.45
#